data_AF-A0A1R2BS13-F1
#
_entry.id   AF-A0A1R2BS13-F1
#
_cell.length_a   1.000
_cell.length_b   1.000
_cell.length_c   1.000
_cell.angle_alpha   90.00
_cell.angle_beta   90.00
_cell.angle_gamma   90.00
#
_symmetry.space_group_name_H-M   'P 1'
#
loop_
_entity.id
_entity.type
_entity.pdbx_description
1 polymer ?
#
loop_
_entity_poly.entity_id
_entity_poly.type
_entity_poly.pdbx_seq_one_letter_code
_entity_poly.pdbx_strand_id
1 'polypeptide(L)'
;MINRYGGTKFWDEVADKFHEKLKADYYLRSFFERRCPIHAKAINLNIFRAGFGQEARYYVDAIKEAHEGRGITIEQFIRFTNCLRNTLIEEGVEESDIHLILERVGSYSSQVAEDYDDNY
;
A
#
# COMPACT_ATOMS: atom_id res chain seq x y z
N MET A 1 -3.59 16.88 2.43
CA MET A 1 -4.31 15.59 2.34
C MET A 1 -4.71 15.04 3.71
N ILE A 2 -3.78 14.78 4.64
CA ILE A 2 -4.11 14.16 5.95
C ILE A 2 -5.27 14.83 6.71
N ASN A 3 -5.20 16.15 6.92
CA ASN A 3 -6.22 16.89 7.68
C ASN A 3 -7.58 16.99 6.97
N ARG A 4 -7.62 16.81 5.64
CA ARG A 4 -8.84 16.91 4.84
C ARG A 4 -9.89 15.86 5.23
N TYR A 5 -9.41 14.69 5.66
CA TYR A 5 -10.27 13.53 5.96
C TYR A 5 -10.39 13.26 7.47
N GLY A 6 -10.08 14.23 8.33
CA GLY A 6 -10.17 14.03 9.80
C GLY A 6 -8.86 13.59 10.46
N GLY A 7 -7.73 13.76 9.76
CA GLY A 7 -6.40 13.56 10.33
C GLY A 7 -6.01 12.09 10.52
N THR A 8 -5.06 11.84 11.42
CA THR A 8 -4.46 10.51 11.62
C THR A 8 -5.49 9.43 11.95
N LYS A 9 -6.54 9.77 12.71
CA LYS A 9 -7.57 8.80 13.11
C LYS A 9 -8.26 8.17 11.89
N PHE A 10 -8.61 8.97 10.90
CA PHE A 10 -9.21 8.46 9.66
C PHE A 10 -8.27 7.52 8.92
N TRP A 11 -7.00 7.91 8.75
CA TRP A 11 -6.02 7.09 8.03
C TRP A 11 -5.64 5.81 8.79
N ASP A 12 -5.73 5.81 10.11
CA ASP A 12 -5.64 4.61 10.94
C ASP A 12 -6.78 3.63 10.63
N GLU A 13 -8.02 4.12 10.55
CA GLU A 13 -9.20 3.29 10.24
C GLU A 13 -9.14 2.76 8.79
N VAL A 14 -8.69 3.58 7.84
CA VAL A 14 -8.42 3.16 6.46
C VAL A 14 -7.35 2.06 6.42
N ALA A 15 -6.27 2.21 7.18
CA ALA A 15 -5.19 1.23 7.26
C ALA A 15 -5.65 -0.13 7.81
N ASP A 16 -6.53 -0.13 8.80
CA ASP A 16 -7.10 -1.34 9.39
C ASP A 16 -8.03 -2.05 8.37
N LYS A 17 -8.92 -1.32 7.70
CA LYS A 17 -9.81 -1.88 6.66
C LYS A 17 -9.04 -2.40 5.46
N PHE A 18 -7.99 -1.70 5.04
CA PHE A 18 -7.10 -2.15 3.97
C PHE A 18 -6.42 -3.47 4.34
N HIS A 19 -5.94 -3.60 5.58
CA HIS A 19 -5.31 -4.84 6.04
C HIS A 19 -6.25 -6.04 6.01
N GLU A 20 -7.50 -5.85 6.41
CA GLU A 20 -8.49 -6.93 6.35
C GLU A 20 -8.80 -7.36 4.91
N LYS A 21 -8.81 -6.43 3.93
CA LYS A 21 -8.91 -6.80 2.51
C LYS A 21 -7.72 -7.61 2.03
N LEU A 22 -6.50 -7.23 2.43
CA LEU A 22 -5.28 -7.99 2.07
C LEU A 22 -5.30 -9.42 2.63
N LYS A 23 -5.87 -9.62 3.83
CA LYS A 23 -6.02 -10.94 4.45
C LYS A 23 -7.17 -11.76 3.86
N ALA A 24 -8.23 -11.10 3.39
CA ALA A 24 -9.35 -11.76 2.73
C ALA A 24 -8.99 -12.24 1.32
N ASP A 25 -7.95 -11.66 0.73
CA ASP A 25 -7.51 -11.97 -0.60
C ASP A 25 -6.65 -13.26 -0.67
N TYR A 26 -7.08 -14.22 -1.48
CA TYR A 26 -6.43 -15.54 -1.60
C TYR A 26 -4.95 -15.51 -2.00
N TYR A 27 -4.53 -14.59 -2.87
CA TYR A 27 -3.15 -14.52 -3.36
C TYR A 27 -2.26 -13.63 -2.50
N LEU A 28 -2.85 -12.79 -1.63
CA LEU A 28 -2.11 -11.88 -0.75
C LEU A 28 -2.03 -12.38 0.70
N ARG A 29 -3.04 -13.12 1.17
CA ARG A 29 -3.21 -13.54 2.58
C ARG A 29 -1.94 -14.09 3.23
N SER A 30 -1.18 -14.93 2.54
CA SER A 30 0.02 -15.59 3.09
C SER A 30 1.10 -14.59 3.51
N PHE A 31 1.18 -13.43 2.86
CA PHE A 31 2.13 -12.37 3.20
C PHE A 31 1.73 -11.57 4.45
N PHE A 32 0.45 -11.63 4.85
CA PHE A 32 -0.15 -10.75 5.87
C PHE A 32 -0.71 -11.51 7.09
N GLU A 33 -1.04 -12.80 6.99
CA GLU A 33 -1.62 -13.61 8.09
C GLU A 33 -0.71 -13.77 9.31
N ARG A 34 0.62 -13.79 9.12
CA ARG A 34 1.58 -14.11 10.20
C ARG A 34 2.21 -12.88 10.87
N ARG A 35 1.80 -11.67 10.48
CA ARG A 35 2.46 -10.44 10.97
C ARG A 35 1.83 -9.94 12.26
N CYS A 36 2.66 -9.36 13.13
CA CYS A 36 2.18 -8.61 14.28
C CYS A 36 1.23 -7.48 13.80
N PRO A 37 0.00 -7.37 14.34
CA PRO A 37 -0.96 -6.34 13.92
C PRO A 37 -0.41 -4.91 14.02
N ILE A 38 0.42 -4.63 15.04
CA ILE A 38 1.08 -3.33 15.22
C ILE A 38 2.06 -3.04 14.07
N HIS A 39 2.77 -4.07 13.60
CA HIS A 39 3.72 -3.93 12.50
C HIS A 39 3.01 -3.79 11.15
N ALA A 40 1.91 -4.51 10.94
CA ALA A 40 1.08 -4.36 9.75
C ALA A 40 0.45 -2.96 9.65
N LYS A 41 -0.05 -2.43 10.77
CA LYS A 41 -0.58 -1.06 10.86
C LYS A 41 0.49 -0.01 10.55
N ALA A 42 1.70 -0.18 11.08
CA ALA A 42 2.82 0.73 10.80
C ALA A 42 3.22 0.74 9.32
N ILE A 43 3.26 -0.43 8.67
CA ILE A 43 3.52 -0.55 7.22
C ILE A 43 2.42 0.15 6.41
N ASN A 44 1.15 -0.05 6.77
CA ASN A 44 0.03 0.57 6.07
C ASN A 44 0.02 2.10 6.23
N LEU A 45 0.34 2.62 7.42
CA LEU A 45 0.49 4.06 7.63
C LEU A 45 1.65 4.65 6.83
N ASN A 46 2.74 3.89 6.69
CA ASN A 46 3.87 4.28 5.88
C ASN A 46 3.53 4.35 4.38
N ILE A 47 2.64 3.48 3.89
CA ILE A 47 2.11 3.56 2.52
C ILE A 47 1.36 4.88 2.30
N PHE A 48 0.48 5.28 3.23
CA PHE A 48 -0.22 6.55 3.12
C PHE A 48 0.73 7.75 3.20
N ARG A 49 1.69 7.73 4.13
CA ARG A 49 2.71 8.79 4.26
C ARG A 49 3.57 8.92 3.00
N ALA A 50 3.98 7.79 2.41
CA ALA A 50 4.71 7.75 1.15
C ALA A 50 3.86 8.30 -0.01
N GLY A 51 2.56 7.93 -0.04
CA GLY A 51 1.53 8.46 -0.93
C GLY A 51 1.38 9.98 -0.86
N PHE A 52 1.53 10.55 0.34
CA PHE A 52 1.43 12.00 0.57
C PHE A 52 2.72 12.78 0.30
N GLY A 53 3.78 12.13 -0.18
CA GLY A 53 5.02 12.77 -0.62
C GLY A 53 5.93 13.31 0.50
N GLN A 54 5.71 12.92 1.76
CA GLN A 54 6.44 13.55 2.88
C GLN A 54 7.90 13.11 3.05
N GLU A 55 8.35 11.95 2.54
CA GLU A 55 9.74 11.46 2.75
C GLU A 55 10.21 10.51 1.61
N ALA A 56 10.39 11.03 0.39
CA ALA A 56 10.48 10.19 -0.81
C ALA A 56 11.78 9.35 -0.98
N ARG A 57 12.94 9.84 -0.53
CA ARG A 57 14.24 9.27 -0.95
C ARG A 57 14.73 8.13 -0.06
N TYR A 58 14.55 8.22 1.26
CA TYR A 58 14.89 7.16 2.21
C TYR A 58 14.01 5.90 2.05
N TYR A 59 12.86 6.04 1.39
CA TYR A 59 11.86 5.00 1.28
C TYR A 59 12.15 3.94 0.20
N VAL A 60 12.84 4.28 -0.88
CA VAL A 60 12.97 3.37 -2.03
C VAL A 60 13.84 2.16 -1.69
N ASP A 61 15.02 2.38 -1.12
CA ASP A 61 15.92 1.30 -0.70
C ASP A 61 15.29 0.45 0.40
N ALA A 62 14.64 1.09 1.37
CA ALA A 62 13.92 0.40 2.44
C ALA A 62 12.72 -0.42 1.92
N ILE A 63 12.01 0.07 0.90
CA ILE A 63 10.94 -0.71 0.23
C ILE A 63 11.56 -1.91 -0.46
N LYS A 64 12.63 -1.74 -1.23
CA LYS A 64 13.28 -2.84 -1.93
C LYS A 64 13.76 -3.91 -0.93
N GLU A 65 14.54 -3.52 0.08
CA GLU A 65 15.04 -4.42 1.12
C GLU A 65 13.89 -5.15 1.85
N ALA A 66 12.79 -4.45 2.12
CA ALA A 66 11.64 -5.05 2.79
C ALA A 66 10.87 -6.07 1.93
N HIS A 67 11.04 -6.08 0.61
CA HIS A 67 10.29 -6.95 -0.32
C HIS A 67 11.18 -7.93 -1.09
N GLU A 68 12.49 -7.72 -1.13
CA GLU A 68 13.46 -8.59 -1.78
C GLU A 68 13.41 -10.03 -1.24
N GLY A 69 13.42 -11.00 -2.16
CA GLY A 69 13.42 -12.42 -1.84
C GLY A 69 12.09 -12.95 -1.32
N ARG A 70 10.99 -12.22 -1.53
CA ARG A 70 9.63 -12.65 -1.13
C ARG A 70 8.85 -13.29 -2.26
N GLY A 71 9.36 -13.28 -3.49
CA GLY A 71 8.69 -13.86 -4.66
C GLY A 71 7.38 -13.15 -5.00
N ILE A 72 7.29 -11.84 -4.73
CA ILE A 72 6.09 -11.06 -5.02
C ILE A 72 6.05 -10.80 -6.53
N THR A 73 4.90 -11.11 -7.14
CA THR A 73 4.68 -10.86 -8.57
C THR A 73 4.02 -9.51 -8.84
N ILE A 74 4.12 -9.02 -10.06
CA ILE A 74 3.44 -7.81 -10.53
C ILE A 74 1.93 -7.98 -10.44
N GLU A 75 1.40 -9.18 -10.70
CA GLU A 75 -0.01 -9.50 -10.51
C GLU A 75 -0.43 -9.33 -9.04
N GLN A 76 0.38 -9.83 -8.09
CA GLN A 76 0.12 -9.64 -6.67
C GLN A 76 0.21 -8.18 -6.25
N PHE A 77 1.16 -7.42 -6.82
CA PHE A 77 1.24 -5.98 -6.59
C PHE A 77 0.00 -5.22 -7.11
N ILE A 78 -0.50 -5.56 -8.31
CA ILE A 78 -1.75 -5.00 -8.86
C ILE A 78 -2.95 -5.35 -7.97
N ARG A 79 -3.00 -6.57 -7.44
CA ARG A 79 -4.08 -6.97 -6.53
C ARG A 79 -4.02 -6.22 -5.20
N PHE A 80 -2.82 -5.94 -4.70
CA PHE A 80 -2.59 -5.07 -3.56
C PHE A 80 -3.08 -3.63 -3.81
N THR A 81 -2.74 -3.02 -4.96
CA THR A 81 -3.20 -1.65 -5.29
C THR A 81 -4.71 -1.59 -5.53
N ASN A 82 -5.33 -2.65 -6.03
CA ASN A 82 -6.78 -2.77 -6.14
C ASN A 82 -7.46 -2.83 -4.76
N CYS A 83 -6.89 -3.56 -3.80
CA CYS A 83 -7.38 -3.56 -2.42
C CYS A 83 -7.29 -2.15 -1.81
N LEU A 84 -6.20 -1.42 -2.08
CA LEU A 84 -6.02 -0.04 -1.63
C LEU A 84 -7.06 0.89 -2.25
N ARG A 85 -7.24 0.84 -3.57
CA ARG A 85 -8.26 1.62 -4.30
C ARG A 85 -9.65 1.40 -3.72
N ASN A 86 -10.06 0.14 -3.58
CA ASN A 86 -11.38 -0.21 -3.08
C ASN A 86 -11.60 0.30 -1.64
N THR A 87 -10.57 0.19 -0.79
CA THR A 87 -10.64 0.75 0.58
C THR A 87 -10.86 2.25 0.54
N LEU A 88 -10.08 2.98 -0.26
CA LEU A 88 -10.20 4.45 -0.35
C LEU A 88 -11.58 4.89 -0.87
N ILE A 89 -12.14 4.19 -1.86
CA ILE A 89 -13.48 4.44 -2.38
C ILE A 89 -14.53 4.22 -1.28
N GLU A 90 -14.45 3.11 -0.55
CA GLU A 90 -15.40 2.78 0.52
C GLU A 90 -15.34 3.78 1.68
N GLU A 91 -14.17 4.36 1.95
CA GLU A 91 -13.97 5.40 2.97
C GLU A 91 -14.32 6.81 2.50
N GLY A 92 -14.79 6.97 1.25
CA GLY A 92 -15.22 8.26 0.71
C GLY A 92 -14.08 9.22 0.39
N VAL A 93 -12.88 8.71 0.11
CA VAL A 93 -11.77 9.52 -0.40
C VAL A 93 -12.10 9.98 -1.82
N GLU A 94 -11.80 11.23 -2.15
CA GLU A 94 -12.06 11.76 -3.49
C GLU A 94 -11.20 11.10 -4.55
N GLU A 95 -11.77 10.84 -5.73
CA GLU A 95 -11.09 10.15 -6.84
C GLU A 95 -9.74 10.80 -7.24
N SER A 96 -9.64 12.13 -7.16
CA SER A 96 -8.39 12.86 -7.41
C SER A 96 -7.30 12.52 -6.40
N ASP A 97 -7.64 12.41 -5.12
CA ASP A 97 -6.71 12.01 -4.06
C ASP A 97 -6.39 10.51 -4.16
N ILE A 98 -7.36 9.67 -4.54
CA ILE A 98 -7.13 8.24 -4.83
C ILE A 98 -6.10 8.08 -5.95
N HIS A 99 -6.27 8.82 -7.04
CA HIS A 99 -5.35 8.77 -8.17
C HIS A 99 -3.91 9.13 -7.76
N LEU A 100 -3.74 10.22 -7.00
CA LEU A 100 -2.43 10.65 -6.49
C LEU A 100 -1.78 9.59 -5.59
N ILE A 101 -2.56 8.98 -4.68
CA ILE A 101 -2.06 7.92 -3.79
C ILE A 101 -1.64 6.70 -4.62
N LEU A 102 -2.46 6.26 -5.57
CA LEU A 102 -2.20 5.09 -6.40
C LEU A 102 -1.04 5.29 -7.36
N GLU A 103 -0.92 6.47 -7.99
CA GLU A 103 0.24 6.81 -8.83
C GLU A 103 1.52 6.72 -8.01
N ARG A 104 1.50 7.30 -6.80
CA ARG A 104 2.66 7.30 -5.91
C ARG A 104 3.02 5.89 -5.43
N VAL A 105 2.04 5.09 -5.01
CA VAL A 105 2.27 3.70 -4.60
C VAL A 105 2.74 2.86 -5.79
N GLY A 106 2.12 3.06 -6.96
CA GLY A 106 2.46 2.39 -8.20
C GLY A 106 3.91 2.63 -8.63
N SER A 107 4.47 3.80 -8.34
CA SER A 107 5.88 4.10 -8.63
C SER A 107 6.89 3.18 -7.92
N TYR A 108 6.46 2.40 -6.93
CA TYR A 108 7.30 1.43 -6.23
C TYR A 108 7.23 0.00 -6.80
N SER A 109 6.47 -0.23 -7.87
CA SER A 109 6.28 -1.57 -8.47
C SER A 109 7.60 -2.29 -8.75
N SER A 110 8.57 -1.60 -9.35
CA SER A 110 9.89 -2.16 -9.70
C SER A 110 10.80 -2.46 -8.50
N GLN A 111 10.47 -1.96 -7.30
CA GLN A 111 11.16 -2.32 -6.06
C GLN A 111 10.48 -3.48 -5.33
N VAL A 112 9.22 -3.79 -5.65
CA VAL A 112 8.40 -4.77 -4.91
C VAL A 112 8.18 -6.05 -5.71
N ALA A 113 7.86 -5.94 -7.00
CA ALA A 113 7.60 -7.08 -7.86
C ALA A 113 8.92 -7.59 -8.47
N GLU A 114 9.22 -8.87 -8.24
CA GLU A 114 10.46 -9.51 -8.70
C GLU A 114 10.42 -9.87 -10.19
N ASP A 115 9.23 -10.09 -10.73
CA ASP A 115 8.97 -10.32 -12.15
C ASP A 115 8.59 -9.03 -12.91
N TYR A 116 8.86 -7.86 -12.31
CA TYR A 116 8.62 -6.59 -12.97
C TYR A 116 9.44 -6.49 -14.27
N ASP A 117 8.75 -6.23 -15.37
CA ASP A 117 9.35 -5.95 -16.68
C ASP A 117 8.84 -4.58 -17.16
N ASP A 118 9.76 -3.68 -17.48
CA ASP A 118 9.48 -2.29 -17.92
C ASP A 118 8.94 -2.23 -19.37
N ASN A 119 8.72 -3.38 -20.00
CA ASN A 119 8.35 -3.53 -21.41
C ASN A 119 6.83 -3.48 -21.72
N TYR A 120 6.00 -2.88 -20.84
CA TYR A 120 4.57 -2.64 -21.11
C TYR A 120 4.16 -1.19 -20.93
#